data_AF-A0A2V2T8W4-F1
#
_entry.id   AF-A0A2V2T8W4-F1
#
_cell.length_a   1.000
_cell.length_b   1.000
_cell.length_c   1.000
_cell.angle_alpha   90.00
_cell.angle_beta   90.00
_cell.angle_gamma   90.00
#
_symmetry.space_group_name_H-M   'P 1'
#
loop_
_entity.id
_entity.type
_entity.pdbx_description
1 polymer ?
#
loop_
_entity_poly.entity_id
_entity_poly.type
_entity_poly.pdbx_seq_one_letter_code
_entity_poly.pdbx_strand_id
1 'polypeptide(L)'
;VLFLGSGGLSHQPPVPELARVDARMADRLMGSGRNLPADEREARQQRVIQAARRFVEDPGSLHPLNPEWDQQFLDILAQNRLGELDALGNDQLSAIAGRSTHEVKTWVAAFAALSAFGAYRVHDRYYRPIPEWIAGFGALGAEPEPN
;
A
#
# COMPACT_ATOMS: atom_id res chain seq x y z
N VAL A 1 13.49 8.25 19.10
CA VAL A 1 12.64 8.75 18.00
C VAL A 1 11.87 7.56 17.46
N LEU A 2 10.58 7.69 17.17
CA LEU A 2 9.78 6.64 16.52
C LEU A 2 9.43 7.09 15.10
N PHE A 3 9.72 6.24 14.12
CA PHE A 3 9.26 6.42 12.75
C PHE A 3 8.08 5.48 12.48
N LEU A 4 7.00 6.00 11.89
CA LEU A 4 5.83 5.22 11.51
C LEU A 4 5.54 5.44 10.02
N GLY A 5 5.73 4.39 9.21
CA GLY A 5 5.26 4.31 7.84
C GLY A 5 3.96 3.50 7.77
N SER A 6 3.02 3.88 6.91
CA SER A 6 1.77 3.13 6.73
C SER A 6 1.26 3.27 5.31
N GLY A 7 0.59 2.21 4.83
CA GLY A 7 0.17 2.07 3.44
C GLY A 7 -0.08 0.60 3.13
N GLY A 8 -0.94 0.32 2.13
CA GLY A 8 -1.14 -1.05 1.68
C GLY A 8 0.04 -1.60 0.88
N LEU A 9 0.25 -2.91 0.94
CA LEU A 9 1.17 -3.63 0.04
C LEU A 9 0.49 -3.80 -1.32
N SER A 10 0.64 -4.92 -2.02
CA SER A 10 -0.05 -5.16 -3.30
C SER A 10 -1.56 -4.95 -3.16
N HIS A 11 -2.10 -3.96 -3.87
CA HIS A 11 -3.54 -3.73 -3.96
C HIS A 11 -3.94 -2.73 -5.06
N GLN A 12 -5.19 -2.83 -5.50
CA GLN A 12 -5.84 -1.82 -6.33
C GLN A 12 -7.38 -1.82 -6.16
N PRO A 13 -7.91 -1.22 -5.08
CA PRO A 13 -9.34 -1.03 -4.91
C PRO A 13 -9.92 -0.15 -6.03
N PRO A 14 -11.27 -0.13 -6.21
CA PRO A 14 -11.93 0.69 -7.23
C PRO A 14 -11.86 2.18 -6.88
N VAL A 15 -10.71 2.80 -7.13
CA VAL A 15 -10.46 4.23 -6.94
C VAL A 15 -10.53 4.92 -8.31
N PRO A 16 -11.27 6.03 -8.44
CA PRO A 16 -11.31 6.79 -9.68
C PRO A 16 -9.92 7.34 -10.04
N GLU A 17 -9.53 7.23 -11.30
CA GLU A 17 -8.27 7.78 -11.79
C GLU A 17 -8.43 9.27 -12.11
N LEU A 18 -7.57 10.12 -11.53
CA LEU A 18 -7.64 11.57 -11.69
C LEU A 18 -7.69 12.00 -13.17
N ALA A 19 -6.96 11.31 -14.04
CA ALA A 19 -6.93 11.58 -15.47
C ALA A 19 -8.22 11.25 -16.23
N ARG A 20 -9.15 10.52 -15.60
CA ARG A 20 -10.36 9.95 -16.24
C ARG A 20 -11.67 10.40 -15.61
N VAL A 21 -11.61 11.34 -14.66
CA VAL A 21 -12.78 11.79 -13.92
C VAL A 21 -13.21 13.19 -14.32
N ASP A 22 -14.48 13.50 -14.11
CA ASP A 22 -14.98 14.86 -14.27
C ASP A 22 -14.35 15.84 -13.27
N ALA A 23 -14.52 17.14 -13.53
CA ALA A 23 -13.92 18.19 -12.70
C ALA A 23 -14.37 18.12 -11.22
N ARG A 24 -15.61 17.69 -10.95
CA ARG A 24 -16.15 17.58 -9.59
C ARG A 24 -15.46 16.44 -8.82
N MET A 25 -15.24 15.30 -9.47
CA MET A 25 -14.55 14.17 -8.88
C MET A 25 -13.04 14.42 -8.79
N ALA A 26 -12.45 15.13 -9.74
CA ALA A 26 -11.06 15.58 -9.65
C ALA A 26 -10.84 16.48 -8.42
N ASP A 27 -11.68 17.48 -8.21
CA ASP A 27 -11.66 18.34 -7.02
C ASP A 27 -11.74 17.55 -5.71
N ARG A 28 -12.59 16.51 -5.69
CA ARG A 28 -12.69 15.59 -4.54
C ARG A 28 -11.41 14.84 -4.27
N LEU A 29 -10.78 14.29 -5.30
CA LEU A 29 -9.50 13.58 -5.20
C LEU A 29 -8.36 14.52 -4.78
N MET A 30 -8.42 15.81 -5.16
CA MET A 30 -7.42 16.82 -4.81
C MET A 30 -7.59 17.42 -3.41
N GLY A 31 -8.64 17.06 -2.67
CA GLY A 31 -8.74 17.36 -1.24
C GLY A 31 -10.11 17.82 -0.75
N SER A 32 -11.01 18.28 -1.62
CA SER A 32 -12.36 18.67 -1.19
C SER A 32 -13.18 17.47 -0.68
N GLY A 33 -12.80 16.25 -1.11
CA GLY A 33 -13.36 14.98 -0.66
C GLY A 33 -12.95 14.57 0.75
N ARG A 34 -12.19 15.39 1.49
CA ARG A 34 -11.86 15.13 2.89
C ARG A 34 -13.11 15.08 3.78
N ASN A 35 -14.06 15.97 3.52
CA ASN A 35 -15.34 16.06 4.25
C ASN A 35 -16.51 15.73 3.31
N LEU A 36 -16.64 14.48 2.88
CA LEU A 36 -17.79 14.04 2.11
C LEU A 36 -19.06 14.00 2.98
N PRO A 37 -20.24 14.33 2.43
CA PRO A 37 -21.53 14.03 3.06
C PRO A 37 -21.66 12.56 3.49
N ALA A 38 -22.50 12.28 4.49
CA ALA A 38 -22.60 10.95 5.10
C ALA A 38 -23.05 9.87 4.09
N ASP A 39 -24.07 10.18 3.29
CA ASP A 39 -24.60 9.36 2.20
C ASP A 39 -23.54 9.09 1.12
N GLU A 40 -22.75 10.09 0.75
CA GLU A 40 -21.68 9.92 -0.24
C GLU A 40 -20.52 9.06 0.29
N ARG A 41 -20.16 9.20 1.58
CA ARG A 41 -19.18 8.32 2.23
C ARG A 41 -19.68 6.88 2.26
N GLU A 42 -20.94 6.68 2.64
CA GLU A 42 -21.57 5.37 2.68
C GLU A 42 -21.58 4.73 1.29
N ALA A 43 -22.03 5.46 0.26
CA ALA A 43 -21.99 4.98 -1.12
C ALA A 43 -20.58 4.59 -1.57
N ARG A 44 -19.56 5.38 -1.21
CA ARG A 44 -18.15 5.04 -1.49
C ARG A 44 -17.71 3.76 -0.77
N GLN A 45 -18.04 3.61 0.51
CA GLN A 45 -17.71 2.40 1.29
C GLN A 45 -18.41 1.17 0.73
N GLN A 46 -19.70 1.27 0.40
CA GLN A 46 -20.46 0.19 -0.22
C GLN A 46 -19.86 -0.26 -1.55
N ARG A 47 -19.39 0.67 -2.40
CA ARG A 47 -18.68 0.29 -3.64
C ARG A 47 -17.45 -0.57 -3.39
N VAL A 48 -16.65 -0.23 -2.36
CA VAL A 48 -15.46 -1.02 -1.99
C VAL A 48 -15.87 -2.38 -1.43
N ILE A 49 -16.87 -2.44 -0.54
CA ILE A 49 -17.39 -3.70 0.03
C ILE A 49 -17.90 -4.64 -1.07
N GLN A 50 -18.69 -4.13 -2.02
CA GLN A 50 -19.20 -4.92 -3.14
C GLN A 50 -18.10 -5.34 -4.11
N ALA A 51 -17.05 -4.55 -4.27
CA ALA A 51 -15.88 -4.94 -5.04
C ALA A 51 -15.08 -6.05 -4.34
N ALA A 52 -14.92 -5.97 -3.02
CA ALA A 52 -14.23 -7.01 -2.24
C ALA A 52 -14.97 -8.35 -2.29
N ARG A 53 -16.31 -8.35 -2.14
CA ARG A 53 -17.13 -9.57 -2.30
C ARG A 53 -16.93 -10.20 -3.67
N ARG A 54 -17.00 -9.39 -4.74
CA ARG A 54 -16.77 -9.86 -6.11
C ARG A 54 -15.34 -10.36 -6.32
N PHE A 55 -14.35 -9.74 -5.68
CA PHE A 55 -12.96 -10.16 -5.79
C PHE A 55 -12.68 -11.51 -5.12
N VAL A 56 -13.39 -11.82 -4.03
CA VAL A 56 -13.33 -13.16 -3.40
C VAL A 56 -13.96 -14.22 -4.30
N GLU A 57 -15.08 -13.90 -4.96
CA GLU A 57 -15.79 -14.82 -5.88
C GLU A 57 -15.04 -15.00 -7.21
N ASP A 58 -14.48 -13.92 -7.74
CA ASP A 58 -13.72 -13.84 -8.99
C ASP A 58 -12.46 -12.98 -8.79
N PRO A 59 -11.30 -13.62 -8.54
CA PRO A 59 -10.01 -12.93 -8.42
C PRO A 59 -9.58 -12.15 -9.67
N GLY A 60 -10.20 -12.39 -10.84
CA GLY A 60 -9.95 -11.63 -12.07
C GLY A 60 -10.71 -10.31 -12.15
N SER A 61 -11.63 -10.04 -11.23
CA SER A 61 -12.48 -8.83 -11.24
C SER A 61 -11.73 -7.53 -10.92
N LEU A 62 -10.54 -7.60 -10.33
CA LEU A 62 -9.66 -6.48 -10.00
C LEU A 62 -8.19 -6.86 -10.26
N HIS A 63 -7.28 -5.92 -10.06
CA HIS A 63 -5.85 -6.24 -10.08
C HIS A 63 -5.55 -7.28 -8.98
N PRO A 64 -4.88 -8.39 -9.29
CA PRO A 64 -4.61 -9.44 -8.33
C PRO A 64 -3.66 -8.96 -7.24
N LEU A 65 -3.79 -9.55 -6.04
CA LEU A 65 -2.75 -9.42 -5.03
C LEU A 65 -1.49 -10.14 -5.51
N ASN A 66 -0.32 -9.65 -5.08
CA ASN A 66 0.97 -10.24 -5.40
C ASN A 66 1.75 -10.59 -4.13
N PRO A 67 1.47 -11.77 -3.52
CA PRO A 67 2.12 -12.18 -2.28
C PRO A 67 3.62 -12.39 -2.38
N GLU A 68 4.11 -12.74 -3.56
CA GLU A 68 5.55 -12.89 -3.81
C GLU A 68 6.25 -11.54 -3.73
N TRP A 69 5.72 -10.53 -4.44
CA TRP A 69 6.25 -9.18 -4.36
C TRP A 69 6.10 -8.58 -2.95
N ASP A 70 4.97 -8.82 -2.27
CA ASP A 70 4.75 -8.33 -0.90
C ASP A 70 5.81 -8.87 0.08
N GLN A 71 6.08 -10.18 0.04
CA GLN A 71 7.09 -10.80 0.88
C GLN A 71 8.51 -10.32 0.52
N GLN A 72 8.80 -10.17 -0.77
CA GLN A 72 10.08 -9.63 -1.23
C GLN A 72 10.29 -8.19 -0.75
N PHE A 73 9.24 -7.36 -0.80
CA PHE A 73 9.30 -6.00 -0.27
C PHE A 73 9.62 -5.99 1.23
N LEU A 74 8.95 -6.84 2.01
CA LEU A 74 9.24 -6.99 3.44
C LEU A 74 10.66 -7.53 3.69
N ASP A 75 11.19 -8.41 2.83
CA ASP A 75 12.58 -8.89 2.91
C ASP A 75 13.59 -7.79 2.61
N ILE A 76 13.31 -6.93 1.62
CA ILE A 76 14.16 -5.78 1.29
C ILE A 76 14.26 -4.83 2.49
N LEU A 77 13.13 -4.50 3.12
CA LEU A 77 13.11 -3.69 4.34
C LEU A 77 13.83 -4.42 5.48
N ALA A 78 13.57 -5.71 5.69
CA ALA A 78 14.14 -6.44 6.82
C ALA A 78 15.67 -6.60 6.73
N GLN A 79 16.22 -6.63 5.51
CA GLN A 79 17.64 -6.84 5.25
C GLN A 79 18.38 -5.53 4.92
N ASN A 80 17.73 -4.38 5.10
CA ASN A 80 18.27 -3.06 4.77
C ASN A 80 18.81 -2.94 3.33
N ARG A 81 18.12 -3.58 2.38
CA ARG A 81 18.47 -3.56 0.94
C ARG A 81 17.73 -2.47 0.16
N LEU A 82 17.49 -1.32 0.80
CA LEU A 82 16.59 -0.28 0.29
C LEU A 82 16.97 0.21 -1.12
N GLY A 83 18.25 0.20 -1.49
CA GLY A 83 18.73 0.59 -2.82
C GLY A 83 18.18 -0.27 -3.97
N GLU A 84 17.66 -1.48 -3.70
CA GLU A 84 16.97 -2.28 -4.73
C GLU A 84 15.67 -1.63 -5.21
N LEU A 85 15.04 -0.79 -4.37
CA LEU A 85 13.79 -0.11 -4.69
C LEU A 85 14.02 1.12 -5.59
N ASP A 86 15.22 1.70 -5.59
CA ASP A 86 15.56 2.86 -6.42
C ASP A 86 15.53 2.53 -7.92
N ALA A 87 15.76 1.26 -8.27
CA ALA A 87 15.70 0.76 -9.64
C ALA A 87 14.27 0.44 -10.11
N LEU A 88 13.28 0.42 -9.22
CA LEU A 88 11.91 0.02 -9.54
C LEU A 88 11.08 1.20 -10.04
N GLY A 89 10.80 1.22 -11.35
CA GLY A 89 9.98 2.25 -11.97
C GLY A 89 8.52 2.25 -11.50
N ASN A 90 7.88 3.42 -11.48
CA ASN A 90 6.50 3.53 -11.00
C ASN A 90 5.48 2.73 -11.83
N ASP A 91 5.63 2.73 -13.15
CA ASP A 91 4.75 1.98 -14.04
C ASP A 91 4.93 0.47 -13.86
N GLN A 92 6.20 0.04 -13.67
CA GLN A 92 6.52 -1.34 -13.38
C GLN A 92 5.91 -1.79 -12.05
N LEU A 93 6.06 -1.01 -10.98
CA LEU A 93 5.43 -1.31 -9.69
C LEU A 93 3.90 -1.41 -9.82
N SER A 94 3.29 -0.48 -10.55
CA SER A 94 1.84 -0.47 -10.77
C SER A 94 1.37 -1.71 -11.54
N ALA A 95 2.17 -2.23 -12.46
CA ALA A 95 1.88 -3.44 -13.21
C ALA A 95 2.06 -4.72 -12.38
N ILE A 96 3.04 -4.74 -11.47
CA ILE A 96 3.36 -5.92 -10.65
C ILE A 96 2.42 -6.07 -9.46
N ALA A 97 2.10 -4.96 -8.78
CA ALA A 97 1.45 -5.00 -7.47
C ALA A 97 0.21 -4.10 -7.37
N GLY A 98 -0.14 -3.35 -8.42
CA GLY A 98 -1.29 -2.46 -8.45
C GLY A 98 -0.96 -1.01 -8.15
N ARG A 99 -1.82 -0.10 -8.64
CA ARG A 99 -1.61 1.36 -8.53
C ARG A 99 -1.68 1.90 -7.11
N SER A 100 -2.35 1.22 -6.19
CA SER A 100 -2.45 1.70 -4.81
C SER A 100 -1.24 1.30 -3.96
N THR A 101 -0.41 0.38 -4.44
CA THR A 101 0.83 -0.04 -3.79
C THR A 101 1.87 1.06 -3.62
N HIS A 102 1.76 2.19 -4.33
CA HIS A 102 2.67 3.33 -4.15
C HIS A 102 2.68 3.89 -2.72
N GLU A 103 1.68 3.56 -1.91
CA GLU A 103 1.64 3.87 -0.48
C GLU A 103 2.82 3.26 0.29
N VAL A 104 3.43 2.16 -0.19
CA VAL A 104 4.62 1.56 0.44
C VAL A 104 5.82 2.51 0.51
N LYS A 105 5.83 3.60 -0.27
CA LYS A 105 6.89 4.62 -0.20
C LYS A 105 7.02 5.26 1.18
N THR A 106 5.93 5.29 1.96
CA THR A 106 5.99 5.75 3.36
C THR A 106 6.76 4.79 4.26
N TRP A 107 6.68 3.48 3.99
CA TRP A 107 7.46 2.45 4.68
C TRP A 107 8.93 2.60 4.31
N VAL A 108 9.24 2.78 3.02
CA VAL A 108 10.62 3.02 2.55
C VAL A 108 11.21 4.25 3.23
N ALA A 109 10.46 5.35 3.31
CA ALA A 109 10.91 6.57 4.00
C ALA A 109 11.18 6.32 5.50
N ALA A 110 10.32 5.57 6.19
CA ALA A 110 10.51 5.23 7.60
C ALA A 110 11.76 4.35 7.83
N PHE A 111 11.97 3.34 6.98
CA PHE A 111 13.14 2.45 7.07
C PHE A 111 14.44 3.13 6.64
N ALA A 112 14.39 4.06 5.67
CA ALA A 112 15.54 4.90 5.30
C ALA A 112 15.92 5.87 6.44
N ALA A 113 14.92 6.42 7.14
CA ALA A 113 15.17 7.24 8.31
C ALA A 113 15.76 6.43 9.46
N LEU A 114 15.28 5.19 9.68
CA LEU A 114 15.86 4.25 10.64
C LEU A 114 17.32 3.89 10.28
N SER A 115 17.60 3.59 9.00
CA SER A 115 18.95 3.21 8.55
C SER A 115 19.99 4.32 8.72
N ALA A 116 19.56 5.58 8.79
CA ALA A 116 20.44 6.70 9.08
C ALA A 116 21.06 6.64 10.49
N PHE A 117 20.52 5.82 11.40
CA PHE A 117 21.05 5.58 12.74
C PHE A 117 22.01 4.36 12.82
N GLY A 118 22.30 3.71 11.69
CA GLY A 118 23.15 2.52 11.61
C GLY A 118 22.38 1.27 11.19
N ALA A 119 22.98 0.10 11.43
CA ALA A 119 22.29 -1.17 11.22
C ALA A 119 21.08 -1.27 12.16
N TYR A 120 20.03 -1.93 11.71
CA TYR A 120 18.85 -2.24 12.50
C TYR A 120 18.49 -3.70 12.37
N ARG A 121 17.78 -4.20 13.38
CA ARG A 121 17.27 -5.56 13.43
C ARG A 121 15.74 -5.54 13.45
N VAL A 122 15.13 -6.31 12.56
CA VAL A 122 13.69 -6.60 12.59
C VAL A 122 13.39 -7.60 13.71
N HIS A 123 12.36 -7.33 14.49
CA HIS A 123 11.88 -8.21 15.57
C HIS A 123 10.42 -8.65 15.39
N ASP A 124 9.57 -7.81 14.80
CA ASP A 124 8.18 -8.14 14.48
C ASP A 124 7.98 -8.23 12.98
N ARG A 125 7.40 -9.33 12.48
CA ARG A 125 7.02 -9.48 11.07
C ARG A 125 5.70 -10.20 10.94
N TYR A 126 4.77 -9.61 10.22
CA TYR A 126 3.50 -10.20 9.84
C TYR A 126 3.23 -9.96 8.36
N TYR A 127 2.69 -10.97 7.70
CA TYR A 127 2.14 -10.84 6.35
C TYR A 127 0.97 -11.78 6.15
N ARG A 128 -0.08 -11.28 5.49
CA ARG A 128 -1.20 -12.09 4.99
C ARG A 128 -1.83 -11.39 3.77
N PRO A 129 -2.05 -12.11 2.66
CA PRO A 129 -2.97 -11.63 1.63
C PRO A 129 -4.41 -11.76 2.15
N ILE A 130 -5.17 -10.67 2.08
CA ILE A 130 -6.57 -10.63 2.53
C ILE A 130 -7.45 -10.18 1.35
N PRO A 131 -7.91 -11.12 0.50
CA PRO A 131 -8.80 -10.82 -0.62
C PRO A 131 -10.08 -10.07 -0.20
N GLU A 132 -10.61 -10.37 0.98
CA GLU A 132 -11.79 -9.69 1.56
C GLU A 132 -11.54 -8.20 1.83
N TRP A 133 -10.28 -7.78 1.92
CA TRP A 133 -9.86 -6.38 2.07
C TRP A 133 -9.25 -5.82 0.77
N ILE A 134 -9.16 -6.64 -0.28
CA ILE A 134 -8.51 -6.31 -1.55
C ILE A 134 -7.06 -5.86 -1.32
N ALA A 135 -6.34 -6.45 -0.36
CA ALA A 135 -4.99 -6.00 -0.04
C ALA A 135 -4.07 -7.10 0.52
N GLY A 136 -2.79 -6.99 0.18
CA GLY A 136 -1.71 -7.52 1.00
C GLY A 136 -1.60 -6.74 2.31
N PHE A 137 -1.76 -7.43 3.44
CA PHE A 137 -1.66 -6.84 4.77
C PHE A 137 -0.36 -7.26 5.44
N GLY A 138 0.40 -6.29 5.96
CA GLY A 138 1.66 -6.57 6.64
C GLY A 138 1.92 -5.66 7.81
N ALA A 139 2.86 -6.07 8.65
CA ALA A 139 3.46 -5.23 9.69
C ALA A 139 4.93 -5.62 9.86
N LEU A 140 5.78 -4.63 10.11
CA LEU A 140 7.22 -4.82 10.32
C LEU A 140 7.70 -3.89 11.44
N GLY A 141 8.30 -4.46 12.48
CA GLY A 141 8.90 -3.74 13.60
C GLY A 141 10.42 -3.90 13.59
N ALA A 142 11.15 -2.80 13.76
CA ALA A 142 12.61 -2.78 13.73
C ALA A 142 13.17 -1.77 14.74
N GLU A 143 14.36 -2.06 15.25
CA GLU A 143 15.11 -1.20 16.18
C GLU A 143 16.58 -1.12 15.74
N PRO A 144 17.29 -0.01 15.98
CA PRO A 144 18.74 0.05 15.77
C PRO A 144 19.45 -1.05 16.54
N GLU A 145 20.49 -1.63 15.96
CA GLU A 145 21.33 -2.57 16.69
C GLU A 145 22.10 -1.84 17.80
N PRO A 146 22.33 -2.49 18.97
CA PRO A 146 23.19 -1.93 20.00
C PRO A 146 24.62 -1.77 19.45
N ASN A 147 25.23 -0.61 19.72
CA ASN A 147 26.65 -0.38 19.48
C ASN A 147 27.54 -1.28 20.34
#